data_AF-A0A1F7TCU0-F1
#
_entry.id   AF-A0A1F7TCU0-F1
#
_cell.length_a   1.000
_cell.length_b   1.000
_cell.length_c   1.000
_cell.angle_alpha   90.00
_cell.angle_beta   90.00
_cell.angle_gamma   90.00
#
_symmetry.space_group_name_H-M   'P 1'
#
loop_
_entity.id
_entity.type
_entity.pdbx_description
1 polymer ?
#
loop_
_entity_poly.entity_id
_entity_poly.type
_entity_poly.pdbx_seq_one_letter_code
_entity_poly.pdbx_strand_id
1 'polypeptide(L)'
;MCINCHKLPLQMKLKDGSSVSLMIPAADFVKSAHGRALLCTACHTDIRKVPHDKLEFADRRDLSLHYSKACTSCHSGKFKEFQEGIHWRMLAAGDRRAPLCADCHGAHAVTKGGVARGFTPQACAKCHDRVFRQYEMSVHGQGLIQGGNRDVPTCATCHPSHAGQDPRKVEFRIDIPRLCADCHRNKPLMAKYGLSAQVVSTYLEDFHGVSVSLYREQKNLPRRLTAVCTDCHGVHEILRVKDPDSQVVRANLVQTCQKCHPGASLEFPAAWLSHYTPTPSRYPFVYFIRLFYFIFVPAIVACMVFHVGLDIIFEIRSRLRRPGKE
;
A
#
# COMPACT_ATOMS: atom_id res chain seq x y z
N MET A 1 -20.26 35.78 -16.29
CA MET A 1 -19.54 36.64 -17.27
C MET A 1 -18.35 35.92 -17.91
N CYS A 2 -17.41 35.34 -17.15
CA CYS A 2 -16.20 34.68 -17.69
C CYS A 2 -16.50 33.61 -18.77
N ILE A 3 -17.47 32.74 -18.52
CA ILE A 3 -17.85 31.65 -19.43
C ILE A 3 -18.38 32.14 -20.79
N ASN A 4 -18.85 33.37 -20.89
CA ASN A 4 -19.35 33.91 -22.17
C ASN A 4 -18.22 34.07 -23.19
N CYS A 5 -16.99 34.35 -22.72
CA CYS A 5 -15.79 34.38 -23.54
C CYS A 5 -15.12 32.99 -23.58
N HIS A 6 -14.97 32.35 -22.41
CA HIS A 6 -14.27 31.07 -22.29
C HIS A 6 -15.01 29.85 -22.84
N LYS A 7 -16.26 29.97 -23.30
CA LYS A 7 -16.92 28.91 -24.08
C LYS A 7 -16.45 28.84 -25.54
N LEU A 8 -15.78 29.89 -26.02
CA LEU A 8 -15.25 29.97 -27.39
C LEU A 8 -13.90 29.23 -27.46
N PRO A 9 -13.45 28.78 -28.66
CA PRO A 9 -12.17 28.11 -28.86
C PRO A 9 -10.98 29.08 -28.76
N LEU A 10 -10.85 29.75 -27.62
CA LEU A 10 -9.77 30.66 -27.30
C LEU A 10 -8.49 29.88 -27.00
N GLN A 11 -7.35 30.46 -27.38
CA GLN A 11 -6.04 29.91 -27.08
C GLN A 11 -5.11 30.98 -26.51
N MET A 12 -4.25 30.56 -25.59
CA MET A 12 -3.15 31.36 -25.08
C MET A 12 -1.83 30.83 -25.62
N LYS A 13 -1.04 31.69 -26.26
CA LYS A 13 0.35 31.38 -26.61
C LYS A 13 1.24 31.58 -25.37
N LEU A 14 2.06 30.59 -25.10
CA LEU A 14 3.07 30.58 -24.03
C LEU A 14 4.42 31.06 -24.58
N LYS A 15 5.36 31.39 -23.69
CA LYS A 15 6.70 31.88 -24.08
C LYS A 15 7.55 30.81 -24.76
N ASP A 16 7.31 29.54 -24.44
CA ASP A 16 7.92 28.37 -25.09
C ASP A 16 7.38 28.10 -26.51
N GLY A 17 6.44 28.91 -27.01
CA GLY A 17 5.82 28.77 -28.32
C GLY A 17 4.65 27.79 -28.36
N SER A 18 4.36 27.07 -27.28
CA SER A 18 3.19 26.19 -27.19
C SER A 18 1.90 26.98 -26.94
N SER A 19 0.76 26.42 -27.34
CA SER A 19 -0.56 27.03 -27.15
C SER A 19 -1.44 26.21 -26.22
N VAL A 20 -2.14 26.85 -25.29
CA VAL A 20 -3.11 26.20 -24.39
C VAL A 20 -4.53 26.60 -24.79
N SER A 21 -5.42 25.62 -24.90
CA SER A 21 -6.84 25.90 -25.04
C SER A 21 -7.38 26.51 -23.74
N LEU A 22 -8.02 27.67 -23.87
CA LEU A 22 -8.73 28.34 -22.77
C LEU A 22 -10.23 28.02 -22.78
N MET A 23 -10.67 27.14 -23.69
CA MET A 23 -12.06 26.76 -23.85
C MET A 23 -12.51 25.87 -22.71
N ILE A 24 -13.52 26.31 -21.97
CA ILE A 24 -14.17 25.56 -20.90
C ILE A 24 -15.61 25.24 -21.32
N PRO A 25 -15.96 23.96 -21.52
CA PRO A 25 -17.33 23.57 -21.73
C PRO A 25 -18.16 23.89 -20.48
N ALA A 26 -19.14 24.79 -20.60
CA ALA A 26 -19.96 25.23 -19.47
C ALA A 26 -20.66 24.04 -18.77
N ALA A 27 -21.09 23.05 -19.55
CA ALA A 27 -21.75 21.85 -19.03
C ALA A 27 -20.84 21.03 -18.09
N ASP A 28 -19.55 20.94 -18.38
CA ASP A 28 -18.59 20.19 -17.56
C ASP A 28 -18.30 20.91 -16.26
N PHE A 29 -18.15 22.24 -16.32
CA PHE A 29 -17.95 23.05 -15.13
C PHE A 29 -19.14 23.02 -14.18
N VAL A 30 -20.36 23.18 -14.69
CA VAL A 30 -21.60 23.15 -13.87
C VAL A 30 -21.81 21.80 -13.18
N LYS A 31 -21.34 20.70 -13.78
CA LYS A 31 -21.38 19.35 -13.20
C LYS A 31 -20.28 19.10 -12.15
N SER A 32 -19.23 19.92 -12.15
CA SER A 32 -18.14 19.79 -11.18
C SER A 32 -18.59 20.03 -9.74
N ALA A 33 -17.78 19.60 -8.77
CA ALA A 33 -17.96 19.83 -7.35
C ALA A 33 -18.06 21.32 -7.00
N HIS A 34 -17.41 22.18 -7.79
CA HIS A 34 -17.35 23.63 -7.58
C HIS A 34 -18.35 24.42 -8.43
N GLY A 35 -18.91 23.82 -9.49
CA GLY A 35 -19.66 24.53 -10.55
C GLY A 35 -20.89 25.30 -10.09
N ARG A 36 -21.53 24.87 -9.00
CA ARG A 36 -22.73 25.53 -8.43
C ARG A 36 -22.43 26.36 -7.18
N ALA A 37 -21.20 26.29 -6.66
CA ALA A 37 -20.83 26.86 -5.37
C ALA A 37 -19.80 27.98 -5.49
N LEU A 38 -18.95 27.96 -6.51
CA LEU A 38 -17.85 28.90 -6.66
C LEU A 38 -17.91 29.64 -7.99
N LEU A 39 -17.52 30.91 -7.94
CA LEU A 39 -17.26 31.72 -9.13
C LEU A 39 -15.88 31.40 -9.71
N CYS A 40 -15.66 31.68 -10.99
CA CYS A 40 -14.37 31.47 -11.65
C CYS A 40 -13.22 32.18 -10.93
N THR A 41 -13.48 33.38 -10.40
CA THR A 41 -12.51 34.22 -9.67
C THR A 41 -12.13 33.66 -8.30
N ALA A 42 -12.85 32.67 -7.78
CA ALA A 42 -12.45 31.98 -6.55
C ALA A 42 -11.20 31.13 -6.76
N CYS A 43 -10.99 30.61 -7.98
CA CYS A 43 -9.78 29.87 -8.34
C CYS A 43 -8.80 30.74 -9.14
N HIS A 44 -9.30 31.62 -10.01
CA HIS A 44 -8.52 32.62 -10.73
C HIS A 44 -8.42 33.92 -9.91
N THR A 45 -7.74 33.84 -8.76
CA THR A 45 -7.70 34.91 -7.75
C THR A 45 -6.95 36.17 -8.19
N ASP A 46 -6.19 36.07 -9.28
CA ASP A 46 -5.48 37.15 -9.95
C ASP A 46 -6.35 37.93 -10.95
N ILE A 47 -7.53 37.42 -11.31
CA ILE A 47 -8.44 38.06 -12.27
C ILE A 47 -9.48 38.92 -11.52
N ARG A 48 -9.30 40.24 -11.54
CA ARG A 48 -10.14 41.20 -10.79
C ARG A 48 -11.03 42.12 -11.64
N LYS A 49 -10.78 42.21 -12.95
CA LYS A 49 -11.53 43.03 -13.90
C LYS A 49 -11.82 42.23 -15.17
N VAL A 50 -12.92 42.54 -15.88
CA VAL A 50 -13.24 41.94 -17.18
C VAL A 50 -13.64 43.07 -18.14
N PRO A 51 -12.97 43.24 -19.30
CA PRO A 51 -11.85 42.44 -19.83
C PRO A 51 -10.62 42.45 -18.91
N HIS A 52 -9.95 41.31 -18.77
CA HIS A 52 -8.75 41.18 -17.93
C HIS A 52 -7.49 41.38 -18.76
N ASP A 53 -6.39 41.73 -18.08
CA ASP A 53 -5.08 41.86 -18.73
C ASP A 53 -4.59 40.51 -19.24
N LYS A 54 -3.68 40.54 -20.22
CA LYS A 54 -3.05 39.34 -20.75
C LYS A 54 -2.11 38.77 -19.69
N LEU A 55 -2.33 37.52 -19.32
CA LEU A 55 -1.42 36.76 -18.47
C LEU A 55 -0.34 36.10 -19.33
N GLU A 56 0.89 36.06 -18.83
CA GLU A 56 2.01 35.43 -19.52
C GLU A 56 2.68 34.40 -18.63
N PHE A 57 2.80 33.18 -19.16
CA PHE A 57 3.44 32.05 -18.48
C PHE A 57 4.56 31.51 -19.35
N ALA A 58 5.61 30.99 -18.71
CA ALA A 58 6.75 30.45 -19.44
C ALA A 58 6.34 29.25 -20.31
N ASP A 59 5.60 28.31 -19.72
CA ASP A 59 5.18 27.05 -20.31
C ASP A 59 3.86 26.58 -19.67
N ARG A 60 3.31 25.45 -20.16
CA ARG A 60 2.06 24.87 -19.60
C ARG A 60 2.18 24.53 -18.12
N ARG A 61 3.37 24.17 -17.67
CA ARG A 61 3.59 23.70 -16.32
C ARG A 61 3.62 24.87 -15.33
N ASP A 62 4.20 25.99 -15.73
CA ASP A 62 4.19 27.25 -15.00
C ASP A 62 2.75 27.72 -14.74
N LEU A 63 1.89 27.66 -15.76
CA LEU A 63 0.45 27.92 -15.64
C LEU A 63 -0.21 27.02 -14.58
N SER A 64 0.02 25.70 -14.63
CA SER A 64 -0.54 24.76 -13.65
C SER A 64 -0.03 25.01 -12.23
N LEU A 65 1.25 25.32 -12.06
CA LEU A 65 1.87 25.63 -10.76
C LEU A 65 1.28 26.89 -10.14
N HIS A 66 1.06 27.92 -10.96
CA HIS A 66 0.44 29.17 -10.52
C HIS A 66 -0.96 28.93 -9.94
N TYR A 67 -1.84 28.26 -10.70
CA TYR A 67 -3.22 28.06 -10.28
C TYR A 67 -3.41 26.93 -9.26
N SER A 68 -2.49 25.96 -9.15
CA SER A 68 -2.58 24.91 -8.12
C SER A 68 -2.55 25.46 -6.69
N LYS A 69 -2.00 26.67 -6.47
CA LYS A 69 -2.00 27.34 -5.17
C LYS A 69 -3.41 27.71 -4.70
N ALA A 70 -4.33 27.98 -5.62
CA ALA A 70 -5.71 28.32 -5.25
C ALA A 70 -6.41 27.17 -4.51
N CYS A 71 -6.05 25.91 -4.81
CA CYS A 71 -6.59 24.74 -4.14
C CYS A 71 -6.26 24.74 -2.63
N THR A 72 -5.08 25.24 -2.23
CA THR A 72 -4.59 25.13 -0.85
C THR A 72 -5.31 26.07 0.11
N SER A 73 -5.90 27.16 -0.40
CA SER A 73 -6.66 28.13 0.40
C SER A 73 -7.93 27.52 1.02
N CYS A 74 -8.53 26.53 0.34
CA CYS A 74 -9.75 25.86 0.82
C CYS A 74 -9.50 24.39 1.23
N HIS A 75 -8.60 23.67 0.56
CA HIS A 75 -8.26 22.28 0.86
C HIS A 75 -7.00 22.15 1.71
N SER A 76 -6.81 23.04 2.69
CA SER A 76 -5.62 23.10 3.55
C SER A 76 -5.32 21.78 4.27
N GLY A 77 -6.36 21.07 4.72
CA GLY A 77 -6.21 19.75 5.34
C GLY A 77 -5.61 18.70 4.40
N LYS A 78 -6.10 18.62 3.15
CA LYS A 78 -5.53 17.70 2.15
C LYS A 78 -4.18 18.16 1.64
N PHE A 79 -3.94 19.47 1.59
CA PHE A 79 -2.63 20.00 1.28
C PHE A 79 -1.60 19.60 2.34
N LYS A 80 -1.94 19.65 3.63
CA LYS A 80 -1.06 19.18 4.71
C LYS A 80 -0.71 17.70 4.55
N GLU A 81 -1.69 16.84 4.26
CA GLU A 81 -1.43 15.42 3.95
C GLU A 81 -0.51 15.28 2.72
N PHE A 82 -0.76 16.06 1.66
CA PHE A 82 0.06 16.04 0.44
C PHE A 82 1.51 16.41 0.71
N GLN A 83 1.75 17.36 1.62
CA GLN A 83 3.09 17.81 2.01
C GLN A 83 3.94 16.72 2.70
N GLU A 84 3.30 15.69 3.24
CA GLU A 84 4.00 14.56 3.88
C GLU A 84 4.50 13.54 2.84
N GLY A 85 3.92 13.55 1.63
CA GLY A 85 4.16 12.58 0.57
C GLY A 85 5.40 12.83 -0.29
N ILE A 86 5.83 11.79 -1.00
CA ILE A 86 6.99 11.83 -1.91
C ILE A 86 6.79 12.81 -3.07
N HIS A 87 5.58 12.93 -3.62
CA HIS A 87 5.30 13.87 -4.70
C HIS A 87 5.51 15.33 -4.27
N TRP A 88 5.12 15.71 -3.05
CA TRP A 88 5.45 17.04 -2.55
C TRP A 88 6.96 17.21 -2.33
N ARG A 89 7.64 16.22 -1.74
CA ARG A 89 9.10 16.30 -1.54
C ARG A 89 9.84 16.53 -2.85
N MET A 90 9.43 15.85 -3.92
CA MET A 90 9.97 16.07 -5.27
C MET A 90 9.69 17.49 -5.76
N LEU A 91 8.45 17.97 -5.62
CA LEU A 91 8.06 19.32 -6.02
C LEU A 91 8.83 20.40 -5.25
N ALA A 92 8.98 20.24 -3.93
CA ALA A 92 9.71 21.15 -3.05
C ALA A 92 11.22 21.14 -3.33
N ALA A 93 11.75 20.03 -3.83
CA ALA A 93 13.12 19.93 -4.33
C ALA A 93 13.30 20.54 -5.74
N GLY A 94 12.24 21.11 -6.32
CA GLY A 94 12.28 21.77 -7.63
C GLY A 94 11.96 20.86 -8.82
N ASP A 95 11.59 19.59 -8.60
CA ASP A 95 11.17 18.72 -9.70
C ASP A 95 9.78 19.12 -10.20
N ARG A 96 9.76 19.91 -11.28
CA ARG A 96 8.53 20.39 -11.92
C ARG A 96 7.66 19.26 -12.48
N ARG A 97 8.13 18.01 -12.57
CA ARG A 97 7.33 16.86 -13.05
C ARG A 97 6.46 16.22 -11.98
N ALA A 98 6.68 16.53 -10.70
CA ALA A 98 5.89 15.98 -9.60
C ALA A 98 4.41 16.41 -9.71
N PRO A 99 3.42 15.52 -9.53
CA PRO A 99 2.02 15.85 -9.81
C PRO A 99 1.45 16.94 -8.87
N LEU A 100 0.55 17.75 -9.39
CA LEU A 100 -0.27 18.75 -8.70
C LEU A 100 -1.70 18.25 -8.53
N CYS A 101 -2.51 19.00 -7.77
CA CYS A 101 -3.92 18.65 -7.51
C CYS A 101 -4.69 18.38 -8.82
N ALA A 102 -4.51 19.24 -9.82
CA ALA A 102 -5.22 19.15 -11.10
C ALA A 102 -4.71 18.02 -12.01
N ASP A 103 -3.47 17.54 -11.83
CA ASP A 103 -2.92 16.46 -12.66
C ASP A 103 -3.66 15.14 -12.38
N CYS A 104 -4.07 14.94 -11.12
CA CYS A 104 -4.85 13.79 -10.67
C CYS A 104 -6.36 14.02 -10.75
N HIS A 105 -6.86 15.15 -10.21
CA HIS A 105 -8.30 15.40 -10.07
C HIS A 105 -8.94 16.08 -11.28
N GLY A 106 -8.14 16.57 -12.23
CA GLY A 106 -8.60 17.53 -13.23
C GLY A 106 -8.82 18.92 -12.63
N ALA A 107 -9.25 19.87 -13.45
CA ALA A 107 -9.56 21.23 -12.99
C ALA A 107 -11.04 21.54 -13.20
N HIS A 108 -11.44 21.99 -14.39
CA HIS A 108 -12.81 22.48 -14.52
C HIS A 108 -13.89 21.39 -14.46
N ALA A 109 -13.54 20.11 -14.34
CA ALA A 109 -14.48 18.99 -14.21
C ALA A 109 -14.26 18.14 -12.93
N VAL A 110 -13.65 18.70 -11.87
CA VAL A 110 -13.42 17.96 -10.60
C VAL A 110 -14.74 17.47 -10.01
N THR A 111 -14.82 16.20 -9.61
CA THR A 111 -16.07 15.58 -9.09
C THR A 111 -16.11 15.45 -7.57
N LYS A 112 -17.32 15.46 -6.99
CA LYS A 112 -17.53 15.17 -5.56
C LYS A 112 -17.17 13.69 -5.31
N GLY A 113 -16.22 13.44 -4.40
CA GLY A 113 -15.63 12.12 -4.16
C GLY A 113 -14.23 11.93 -4.76
N GLY A 114 -13.69 12.94 -5.46
CA GLY A 114 -12.38 12.87 -6.09
C GLY A 114 -12.35 11.94 -7.30
N VAL A 115 -11.16 11.42 -7.63
CA VAL A 115 -11.02 10.36 -8.61
C VAL A 115 -11.72 9.12 -8.02
N ALA A 116 -12.88 8.74 -8.55
CA ALA A 116 -13.63 7.58 -8.04
C ALA A 116 -12.72 6.34 -7.98
N ARG A 117 -12.95 5.41 -7.04
CA ARG A 117 -12.04 4.26 -6.79
C ARG A 117 -11.62 3.48 -8.06
N GLY A 118 -12.49 3.38 -9.08
CA GLY A 118 -12.18 2.72 -10.36
C GLY A 118 -11.44 3.59 -11.40
N PHE A 119 -11.36 4.91 -11.17
CA PHE A 119 -10.63 5.89 -11.97
C PHE A 119 -9.23 6.21 -11.40
N THR A 120 -8.91 5.72 -10.20
CA THR A 120 -7.65 6.00 -9.50
C THR A 120 -6.42 5.47 -10.24
N PRO A 121 -6.41 4.24 -10.80
CA PRO A 121 -5.24 3.72 -11.48
C PRO A 121 -4.84 4.53 -12.73
N GLN A 122 -5.82 5.04 -13.49
CA GLN A 122 -5.59 5.80 -14.72
C GLN A 122 -4.96 7.16 -14.43
N ALA A 123 -5.30 7.79 -13.31
CA ALA A 123 -4.63 9.02 -12.88
C ALA A 123 -3.13 8.76 -12.60
N CYS A 124 -2.81 7.64 -11.94
CA CYS A 124 -1.42 7.23 -11.70
C CYS A 124 -0.71 6.88 -13.01
N ALA A 125 -1.39 6.23 -13.95
CA ALA A 125 -0.83 5.76 -15.23
C ALA A 125 -0.29 6.89 -16.11
N LYS A 126 -0.80 8.13 -15.98
CA LYS A 126 -0.28 9.29 -16.72
C LYS A 126 1.23 9.48 -16.56
N CYS A 127 1.78 9.13 -15.40
CA CYS A 127 3.22 9.18 -15.12
C CYS A 127 3.81 7.79 -14.82
N HIS A 128 3.03 6.88 -14.23
CA HIS A 128 3.44 5.53 -13.83
C HIS A 128 2.92 4.45 -14.78
N ASP A 129 2.88 4.74 -16.07
CA ASP A 129 2.35 3.87 -17.14
C ASP A 129 2.95 2.45 -17.12
N ARG A 130 4.27 2.34 -16.95
CA ARG A 130 4.95 1.03 -16.88
C ARG A 130 4.44 0.18 -15.70
N VAL A 131 4.26 0.80 -14.54
CA VAL A 131 3.76 0.14 -13.33
C VAL A 131 2.27 -0.19 -13.49
N PHE A 132 1.50 0.71 -14.10
CA PHE A 132 0.10 0.49 -14.38
C PHE A 132 -0.11 -0.73 -15.28
N ARG A 133 0.69 -0.91 -16.35
CA ARG A 133 0.63 -2.12 -17.19
C ARG A 133 0.93 -3.41 -16.42
N GLN A 134 1.87 -3.39 -15.47
CA GLN A 134 2.13 -4.53 -14.60
C GLN A 134 0.93 -4.84 -13.69
N TYR A 135 0.37 -3.79 -13.08
CA TYR A 135 -0.83 -3.90 -12.25
C TYR A 135 -2.01 -4.45 -13.04
N GLU A 136 -2.26 -3.97 -14.25
CA GLU A 136 -3.34 -4.41 -15.13
C GLU A 136 -3.28 -5.92 -15.42
N MET A 137 -2.08 -6.49 -15.56
CA MET A 137 -1.89 -7.93 -15.76
C MET A 137 -2.04 -8.77 -14.48
N SER A 138 -1.98 -8.15 -13.30
CA SER A 138 -2.10 -8.87 -12.02
C SER A 138 -3.52 -9.34 -11.72
N VAL A 139 -3.67 -10.27 -10.77
CA VAL A 139 -4.98 -10.72 -10.29
C VAL A 139 -5.80 -9.59 -9.66
N HIS A 140 -5.14 -8.59 -9.06
CA HIS A 140 -5.81 -7.43 -8.51
C HIS A 140 -6.28 -6.48 -9.61
N GLY A 141 -5.44 -6.18 -10.61
CA GLY A 141 -5.81 -5.31 -11.72
C GLY A 141 -6.85 -5.92 -12.63
N GLN A 142 -6.72 -7.20 -12.99
CA GLN A 142 -7.75 -7.94 -13.72
C GLN A 142 -9.07 -7.95 -12.96
N GLY A 143 -9.03 -8.19 -11.64
CA GLY A 143 -10.21 -8.14 -10.78
C GLY A 143 -10.90 -6.77 -10.81
N LEU A 144 -10.15 -5.68 -10.72
CA LEU A 144 -10.69 -4.32 -10.67
C LEU A 144 -11.17 -3.84 -12.04
N ILE A 145 -10.31 -3.91 -13.05
CA ILE A 145 -10.49 -3.27 -14.37
C ILE A 145 -11.43 -4.10 -15.24
N GLN A 146 -11.20 -5.41 -15.32
CA GLN A 146 -12.00 -6.30 -16.18
C GLN A 146 -13.22 -6.83 -15.42
N GLY A 147 -13.03 -7.24 -14.16
CA GLY A 147 -14.08 -7.84 -13.35
C GLY A 147 -14.98 -6.83 -12.62
N GLY A 148 -14.64 -5.54 -12.59
CA GLY A 148 -15.37 -4.52 -11.83
C GLY A 148 -15.40 -4.78 -10.31
N ASN A 149 -14.55 -5.69 -9.82
CA ASN A 149 -14.54 -6.14 -8.45
C ASN A 149 -13.93 -5.06 -7.56
N ARG A 150 -14.69 -4.55 -6.57
CA ARG A 150 -14.22 -3.51 -5.65
C ARG A 150 -13.58 -4.06 -4.36
N ASP A 151 -13.55 -5.38 -4.21
CA ASP A 151 -12.93 -6.07 -3.07
C ASP A 151 -11.40 -6.19 -3.22
N VAL A 152 -10.84 -5.86 -4.40
CA VAL A 152 -9.39 -5.86 -4.67
C VAL A 152 -8.78 -4.46 -4.49
N PRO A 153 -7.48 -4.36 -4.15
CA PRO A 153 -6.83 -3.09 -3.93
C PRO A 153 -6.62 -2.30 -5.22
N THR A 154 -6.59 -0.97 -5.10
CA THR A 154 -6.13 -0.03 -6.14
C THR A 154 -4.73 0.48 -5.81
N CYS A 155 -4.11 1.27 -6.68
CA CYS A 155 -2.84 1.95 -6.38
C CYS A 155 -2.90 2.70 -5.04
N ALA A 156 -4.00 3.41 -4.79
CA ALA A 156 -4.21 4.21 -3.59
C ALA A 156 -4.42 3.39 -2.30
N THR A 157 -4.75 2.11 -2.44
CA THR A 157 -4.95 1.22 -1.30
C THR A 157 -3.62 0.85 -0.66
N CYS A 158 -2.59 0.61 -1.48
CA CYS A 158 -1.24 0.28 -1.01
C CYS A 158 -0.35 1.53 -0.89
N HIS A 159 -0.55 2.53 -1.76
CA HIS A 159 0.17 3.80 -1.76
C HIS A 159 -0.79 4.96 -1.49
N PRO A 160 -0.84 5.51 -0.27
CA PRO A 160 -1.75 6.63 0.04
C PRO A 160 -1.60 7.80 -0.94
N SER A 161 -2.69 8.26 -1.57
CA SER A 161 -2.60 9.22 -2.70
C SER A 161 -2.03 10.58 -2.33
N HIS A 162 -2.31 11.09 -1.12
CA HIS A 162 -1.79 12.37 -0.65
C HIS A 162 -0.56 12.17 0.25
N ALA A 163 -0.57 11.20 1.17
CA ALA A 163 0.53 10.93 2.09
C ALA A 163 1.45 9.77 1.62
N GLY A 164 1.63 9.62 0.32
CA GLY A 164 2.36 8.49 -0.27
C GLY A 164 3.82 8.49 0.17
N GLN A 165 4.26 7.43 0.85
CA GLN A 165 5.66 7.26 1.22
C GLN A 165 6.53 6.92 -0.01
N ASP A 166 7.84 7.15 0.10
CA ASP A 166 8.78 6.72 -0.94
C ASP A 166 8.88 5.18 -0.91
N PRO A 167 8.44 4.47 -1.96
CA PRO A 167 8.41 3.01 -1.97
C PRO A 167 9.81 2.37 -2.00
N ARG A 168 10.87 3.17 -2.20
CA ARG A 168 12.28 2.70 -2.21
C ARG A 168 12.88 2.62 -0.81
N LYS A 169 12.18 3.13 0.20
CA LYS A 169 12.63 3.17 1.58
C LYS A 169 12.43 1.83 2.28
N VAL A 170 13.36 1.48 3.17
CA VAL A 170 13.33 0.24 3.94
C VAL A 170 12.13 0.21 4.88
N GLU A 171 11.73 1.36 5.40
CA GLU A 171 10.56 1.51 6.27
C GLU A 171 9.28 1.07 5.55
N PHE A 172 9.12 1.47 4.28
CA PHE A 172 7.98 1.03 3.46
C PHE A 172 7.98 -0.49 3.29
N ARG A 173 9.17 -1.07 3.06
CA ARG A 173 9.34 -2.51 2.91
C ARG A 173 8.95 -3.29 4.17
N ILE A 174 9.30 -2.79 5.36
CA ILE A 174 8.95 -3.40 6.64
C ILE A 174 7.42 -3.38 6.88
N ASP A 175 6.71 -2.39 6.32
CA ASP A 175 5.26 -2.27 6.44
C ASP A 175 4.47 -3.10 5.40
N ILE A 176 5.11 -3.67 4.38
CA ILE A 176 4.46 -4.48 3.32
C ILE A 176 3.56 -5.60 3.89
N PRO A 177 4.01 -6.43 4.85
CA PRO A 177 3.15 -7.47 5.41
C PRO A 177 1.85 -6.93 6.00
N ARG A 178 1.88 -5.73 6.60
CA ARG A 178 0.68 -5.08 7.14
C ARG A 178 -0.28 -4.65 6.02
N LEU A 179 0.25 -4.07 4.95
CA LEU A 179 -0.55 -3.64 3.79
C LEU A 179 -1.29 -4.83 3.17
N CYS A 180 -0.61 -5.95 2.97
CA CYS A 180 -1.23 -7.17 2.46
C CYS A 180 -2.25 -7.73 3.47
N ALA A 181 -1.93 -7.65 4.77
CA ALA A 181 -2.77 -8.20 5.82
C ALA A 181 -4.13 -7.51 5.97
N ASP A 182 -4.25 -6.22 5.62
CA ASP A 182 -5.52 -5.49 5.70
C ASP A 182 -6.65 -6.16 4.89
N CYS A 183 -6.30 -6.85 3.81
CA CYS A 183 -7.23 -7.67 3.03
C CYS A 183 -7.04 -9.17 3.28
N HIS A 184 -5.81 -9.68 3.27
CA HIS A 184 -5.55 -11.13 3.28
C HIS A 184 -5.73 -11.83 4.63
N ARG A 185 -5.91 -11.09 5.74
CA ARG A 185 -6.34 -11.68 7.03
C ARG A 185 -7.85 -11.61 7.25
N ASN A 186 -8.59 -10.92 6.36
CA ASN A 186 -10.01 -10.68 6.53
C ASN A 186 -10.79 -11.96 6.15
N LYS A 187 -11.24 -12.71 7.17
CA LYS A 187 -11.95 -13.98 6.99
C LYS A 187 -13.18 -13.87 6.09
N PRO A 188 -14.15 -12.94 6.33
CA PRO A 188 -15.27 -12.74 5.42
C PRO A 188 -14.87 -12.48 3.98
N LEU A 189 -13.87 -11.62 3.76
CA LEU A 189 -13.42 -11.25 2.43
C LEU A 189 -12.77 -12.44 1.70
N MET A 190 -11.84 -13.13 2.36
CA MET A 190 -11.12 -14.27 1.78
C MET A 190 -12.03 -15.45 1.49
N ALA A 191 -13.05 -15.67 2.35
CA ALA A 191 -14.04 -16.73 2.15
C ALA A 191 -14.81 -16.59 0.82
N LYS A 192 -15.15 -15.36 0.41
CA LYS A 192 -15.84 -15.11 -0.89
C LYS A 192 -15.06 -15.65 -2.10
N TYR A 193 -13.74 -15.74 -1.97
CA TYR A 193 -12.83 -16.15 -3.03
C TYR A 193 -12.23 -17.55 -2.81
N GLY A 194 -12.68 -18.27 -1.78
CA GLY A 194 -12.12 -19.57 -1.41
C GLY A 194 -10.65 -19.49 -0.97
N LEU A 195 -10.21 -18.33 -0.48
CA LEU A 195 -8.85 -18.10 -0.02
C LEU A 195 -8.75 -18.30 1.50
N SER A 196 -7.58 -18.73 1.96
CA SER A 196 -7.31 -18.81 3.41
C SER A 196 -7.01 -17.42 3.97
N ALA A 197 -7.68 -17.07 5.07
CA ALA A 197 -7.33 -15.87 5.85
C ALA A 197 -6.15 -16.11 6.82
N GLN A 198 -5.60 -17.33 6.85
CA GLN A 198 -4.45 -17.68 7.70
C GLN A 198 -3.10 -17.43 7.01
N VAL A 199 -3.10 -16.91 5.78
CA VAL A 199 -1.85 -16.69 5.03
C VAL A 199 -0.92 -15.70 5.74
N VAL A 200 -1.49 -14.69 6.38
CA VAL A 200 -0.73 -13.70 7.16
C VAL A 200 -0.20 -14.31 8.45
N SER A 201 -1.02 -15.09 9.18
CA SER A 201 -0.58 -15.69 10.44
C SER A 201 0.52 -16.73 10.21
N THR A 202 0.37 -17.57 9.19
CA THR A 202 1.41 -18.55 8.83
C THR A 202 2.71 -17.89 8.40
N TYR A 203 2.65 -16.76 7.69
CA TYR A 203 3.85 -15.94 7.41
C TYR A 203 4.48 -15.39 8.69
N LEU A 204 3.67 -14.80 9.59
CA LEU A 204 4.18 -14.23 10.85
C LEU A 204 4.74 -15.27 11.82
N GLU A 205 4.35 -16.54 11.68
CA GLU A 205 4.91 -17.68 12.41
C GLU A 205 6.20 -18.22 11.78
N ASP A 206 6.55 -17.81 10.55
CA ASP A 206 7.77 -18.23 9.87
C ASP A 206 8.97 -17.33 10.21
N PHE A 207 10.19 -17.83 9.93
CA PHE A 207 11.42 -17.08 10.20
C PHE A 207 11.47 -15.72 9.49
N HIS A 208 10.91 -15.61 8.28
CA HIS A 208 10.87 -14.36 7.54
C HIS A 208 9.95 -13.34 8.24
N GLY A 209 8.72 -13.73 8.56
CA GLY A 209 7.73 -12.86 9.20
C GLY A 209 8.09 -12.48 10.63
N VAL A 210 8.65 -13.39 11.43
CA VAL A 210 9.16 -13.09 12.78
C VAL A 210 10.27 -12.04 12.70
N SER A 211 11.24 -12.22 11.80
CA SER A 211 12.36 -11.27 11.66
C SER A 211 11.88 -9.87 11.27
N VAL A 212 10.96 -9.78 10.30
CA VAL A 212 10.39 -8.48 9.87
C VAL A 212 9.61 -7.82 11.01
N SER A 213 8.88 -8.60 11.80
CA SER A 213 8.13 -8.10 12.97
C SER A 213 9.07 -7.52 14.03
N LEU A 214 10.19 -8.19 14.32
CA LEU A 214 11.20 -7.70 15.25
C LEU A 214 11.84 -6.38 14.78
N TYR A 215 12.17 -6.25 13.49
CA TYR A 215 12.71 -5.00 12.95
C TYR A 215 11.73 -3.83 13.09
N ARG A 216 10.43 -4.10 12.89
CA ARG A 216 9.37 -3.10 13.04
C ARG A 216 9.24 -2.61 14.49
N GLU A 217 9.32 -3.52 15.45
CA GLU A 217 9.23 -3.17 16.89
C GLU A 217 10.46 -2.42 17.39
N GLN A 218 11.66 -2.86 17.00
CA GLN A 218 12.91 -2.25 17.43
C GLN A 218 13.19 -0.89 16.76
N LYS A 219 12.40 -0.52 15.74
CA LYS A 219 12.64 0.66 14.87
C LYS A 219 14.07 0.70 14.30
N ASN A 220 14.73 -0.45 14.24
CA ASN A 220 16.08 -0.60 13.73
C ASN A 220 16.02 -1.02 12.27
N LEU A 221 16.84 -0.37 11.45
CA LEU A 221 16.98 -0.77 10.06
C LEU A 221 17.72 -2.12 10.00
N PRO A 222 17.15 -3.13 9.31
CA PRO A 222 17.80 -4.43 9.20
C PRO A 222 19.14 -4.33 8.46
N ARG A 223 20.17 -5.00 8.99
CA ARG A 223 21.45 -5.18 8.29
C ARG A 223 21.35 -6.05 7.04
N ARG A 224 20.35 -6.94 6.99
CA ARG A 224 20.03 -7.79 5.84
C ARG A 224 18.52 -7.81 5.65
N LEU A 225 18.07 -7.57 4.43
CA LEU A 225 16.65 -7.57 4.11
C LEU A 225 16.12 -9.01 4.14
N THR A 226 15.15 -9.24 5.00
CA THR A 226 14.39 -10.48 5.03
C THR A 226 13.30 -10.45 3.95
N ALA A 227 12.89 -11.63 3.47
CA ALA A 227 11.80 -11.76 2.51
C ALA A 227 10.47 -11.27 3.10
N VAL A 228 9.71 -10.53 2.30
CA VAL A 228 8.32 -10.12 2.56
C VAL A 228 7.42 -10.64 1.44
N CYS A 229 6.12 -10.40 1.55
CA CYS A 229 5.10 -10.91 0.63
C CYS A 229 5.45 -10.67 -0.85
N THR A 230 5.97 -9.48 -1.17
CA THR A 230 6.27 -9.07 -2.55
C THR A 230 7.53 -9.70 -3.15
N ASP A 231 8.46 -10.23 -2.35
CA ASP A 231 9.65 -10.91 -2.90
C ASP A 231 9.32 -12.28 -3.49
N CYS A 232 8.24 -12.89 -2.97
CA CYS A 232 7.71 -14.14 -3.45
C CYS A 232 6.60 -13.95 -4.47
N HIS A 233 5.62 -13.07 -4.20
CA HIS A 233 4.42 -12.93 -5.04
C HIS A 233 4.54 -11.92 -6.18
N GLY A 234 5.61 -11.11 -6.22
CA GLY A 234 5.72 -9.95 -7.10
C GLY A 234 5.19 -8.68 -6.45
N VAL A 235 5.40 -7.54 -7.11
CA VAL A 235 5.04 -6.22 -6.54
C VAL A 235 3.73 -5.70 -7.13
N HIS A 236 3.72 -5.42 -8.43
CA HIS A 236 2.55 -4.91 -9.14
C HIS A 236 1.95 -5.98 -10.06
N GLU A 237 2.74 -6.96 -10.47
CA GLU A 237 2.44 -8.10 -11.33
C GLU A 237 2.08 -9.37 -10.55
N ILE A 238 1.28 -9.24 -9.49
CA ILE A 238 0.91 -10.39 -8.65
C ILE A 238 0.00 -11.34 -9.43
N LEU A 239 0.52 -12.52 -9.76
CA LEU A 239 -0.21 -13.56 -10.50
C LEU A 239 -0.94 -14.54 -9.57
N ARG A 240 -1.82 -15.38 -10.13
CA ARG A 240 -2.46 -16.46 -9.37
C ARG A 240 -1.38 -17.45 -8.95
N VAL A 241 -1.51 -18.05 -7.76
CA VAL A 241 -0.52 -19.02 -7.24
C VAL A 241 -0.41 -20.31 -8.06
N LYS A 242 -1.38 -20.56 -8.95
CA LYS A 242 -1.40 -21.70 -9.88
C LYS A 242 -0.99 -21.32 -11.31
N ASP A 243 -0.73 -20.04 -11.55
CA ASP A 243 -0.31 -19.56 -12.86
C ASP A 243 1.11 -20.08 -13.17
N PRO A 244 1.38 -20.62 -14.36
CA PRO A 244 2.70 -21.10 -14.74
C PRO A 244 3.80 -20.04 -14.64
N ASP A 245 3.46 -18.78 -14.87
CA ASP A 245 4.40 -17.65 -14.81
C ASP A 245 4.57 -17.10 -13.39
N SER A 246 3.84 -17.65 -12.41
CA SER A 246 3.92 -17.23 -11.02
C SER A 246 5.28 -17.59 -10.41
N GLN A 247 5.89 -16.64 -9.70
CA GLN A 247 7.14 -16.86 -8.96
C GLN A 247 7.00 -17.87 -7.81
N VAL A 248 5.76 -18.15 -7.37
CA VAL A 248 5.47 -19.09 -6.28
C VAL A 248 4.99 -20.46 -6.76
N VAL A 249 4.89 -20.68 -8.08
CA VAL A 249 4.62 -22.04 -8.58
C VAL A 249 5.84 -22.92 -8.32
N ARG A 250 5.61 -24.22 -8.04
CA ARG A 250 6.66 -25.15 -7.63
C ARG A 250 7.89 -25.16 -8.56
N ALA A 251 7.68 -25.00 -9.86
CA ALA A 251 8.74 -24.95 -10.86
C ALA A 251 9.65 -23.71 -10.73
N ASN A 252 9.09 -22.56 -10.35
CA ASN A 252 9.81 -21.28 -10.29
C ASN A 252 10.29 -20.93 -8.87
N LEU A 253 9.70 -21.55 -7.84
CA LEU A 253 9.92 -21.20 -6.44
C LEU A 253 11.38 -21.33 -6.00
N VAL A 254 12.11 -22.33 -6.49
CA VAL A 254 13.54 -22.48 -6.16
C VAL A 254 14.36 -21.25 -6.59
N GLN A 255 14.06 -20.69 -7.77
CA GLN A 255 14.74 -19.50 -8.29
C GLN A 255 14.41 -18.27 -7.43
N THR A 256 13.17 -18.18 -6.94
CA THR A 256 12.77 -17.16 -5.97
C THR A 256 13.57 -17.26 -4.67
N CYS A 257 13.73 -18.46 -4.12
CA CYS A 257 14.56 -18.68 -2.93
C CYS A 257 16.03 -18.34 -3.17
N GLN A 258 16.56 -18.67 -4.35
CA GLN A 258 17.96 -18.45 -4.72
C GLN A 258 18.39 -16.98 -4.78
N LYS A 259 17.43 -16.04 -4.87
CA LYS A 259 17.70 -14.60 -4.74
C LYS A 259 18.41 -14.26 -3.41
N CYS A 260 18.11 -15.01 -2.35
CA CYS A 260 18.72 -14.84 -1.02
C CYS A 260 19.48 -16.07 -0.53
N HIS A 261 19.15 -17.26 -1.05
CA HIS A 261 19.76 -18.54 -0.70
C HIS A 261 20.43 -19.18 -1.93
N PRO A 262 21.61 -18.72 -2.37
CA PRO A 262 22.22 -19.17 -3.63
C PRO A 262 22.44 -20.69 -3.73
N GLY A 263 22.60 -21.37 -2.60
CA GLY A 263 22.77 -22.83 -2.52
C GLY A 263 21.47 -23.63 -2.40
N ALA A 264 20.30 -23.00 -2.50
CA ALA A 264 19.02 -23.70 -2.40
C ALA A 264 18.85 -24.68 -3.57
N SER A 265 18.66 -25.97 -3.25
CA SER A 265 18.37 -27.04 -4.21
C SER A 265 16.86 -27.12 -4.50
N LEU A 266 16.47 -27.97 -5.46
CA LEU A 266 15.05 -28.22 -5.77
C LEU A 266 14.24 -28.77 -4.59
N GLU A 267 14.90 -29.45 -3.65
CA GLU A 267 14.26 -29.99 -2.44
C GLU A 267 14.13 -28.94 -1.33
N PHE A 268 14.87 -27.83 -1.40
CA PHE A 268 14.84 -26.80 -0.36
C PHE A 268 13.44 -26.21 -0.16
N PRO A 269 12.69 -25.80 -1.21
CA PRO A 269 11.31 -25.35 -1.04
C PRO A 269 10.33 -26.45 -0.66
N ALA A 270 10.67 -27.73 -0.85
CA ALA A 270 9.78 -28.85 -0.51
C ALA A 270 9.60 -29.01 1.01
N ALA A 271 10.58 -28.56 1.80
CA ALA A 271 10.49 -28.52 3.26
C ALA A 271 9.58 -27.38 3.77
N TRP A 272 9.25 -26.40 2.92
CA TRP A 272 8.38 -25.28 3.28
C TRP A 272 6.90 -25.62 3.00
N LEU A 273 6.07 -25.44 4.03
CA LEU A 273 4.63 -25.76 3.99
C LEU A 273 3.78 -24.75 3.20
N SER A 274 4.43 -23.76 2.56
CA SER A 274 3.77 -22.58 2.00
C SER A 274 2.95 -21.84 3.09
N HIS A 275 1.90 -21.12 2.70
CA HIS A 275 0.97 -20.46 3.62
C HIS A 275 -0.20 -21.36 4.05
N TYR A 276 0.07 -22.62 4.37
CA TYR A 276 -0.93 -23.58 4.80
C TYR A 276 -0.67 -24.07 6.23
N THR A 277 -1.75 -24.19 7.00
CA THR A 277 -1.70 -24.83 8.31
C THR A 277 -1.70 -26.35 8.13
N PRO A 278 -0.83 -27.09 8.85
CA PRO A 278 -0.88 -28.55 8.87
C PRO A 278 -2.24 -29.04 9.36
N THR A 279 -2.82 -30.01 8.65
CA THR A 279 -4.04 -30.72 9.06
C THR A 279 -3.78 -32.23 8.96
N PRO A 280 -4.62 -33.07 9.59
CA PRO A 280 -4.52 -34.52 9.41
C PRO A 280 -4.62 -34.97 7.95
N SER A 281 -5.34 -34.21 7.12
CA SER A 281 -5.49 -34.46 5.68
C SER A 281 -4.39 -33.84 4.83
N ARG A 282 -3.65 -32.85 5.35
CA ARG A 282 -2.68 -32.06 4.61
C ARG A 282 -1.44 -31.82 5.46
N TYR A 283 -0.35 -32.52 5.12
CA TYR A 283 0.86 -32.63 5.95
C TYR A 283 0.61 -33.32 7.31
N PRO A 284 0.08 -34.57 7.32
CA PRO A 284 -0.25 -35.31 8.54
C PRO A 284 0.94 -35.45 9.49
N PHE A 285 2.12 -35.74 8.94
CA PHE A 285 3.33 -35.91 9.74
C PHE A 285 3.66 -34.66 10.58
N VAL A 286 3.62 -33.48 9.96
CA VAL A 286 3.87 -32.22 10.69
C VAL A 286 2.75 -31.92 11.69
N TYR A 287 1.49 -32.23 11.34
CA TYR A 287 0.37 -32.07 12.25
C TYR A 287 0.55 -32.88 13.54
N PHE A 288 0.89 -34.16 13.44
CA PHE A 288 1.06 -35.02 14.61
C PHE A 288 2.29 -34.67 15.45
N ILE A 289 3.39 -34.23 14.81
CA ILE A 289 4.55 -33.70 15.54
C ILE A 289 4.16 -32.44 16.33
N ARG A 290 3.41 -31.52 15.71
CA ARG A 290 2.94 -30.30 16.38
C ARG A 290 2.02 -30.66 17.55
N LEU A 291 1.12 -31.63 17.37
CA LEU A 291 0.23 -32.11 18.43
C LEU A 291 1.02 -32.74 19.59
N PHE A 292 2.04 -33.55 19.29
CA PHE A 292 2.92 -34.12 20.30
C PHE A 292 3.58 -33.02 21.13
N TYR A 293 4.25 -32.04 20.51
CA TYR A 293 4.89 -30.95 21.25
C TYR A 293 3.90 -30.06 22.00
N PHE A 294 2.70 -29.85 21.46
CA PHE A 294 1.63 -29.11 22.11
C PHE A 294 1.19 -29.74 23.43
N ILE A 295 1.26 -31.07 23.54
CA ILE A 295 0.92 -31.81 24.78
C ILE A 295 2.16 -31.97 25.67
N PHE A 296 3.29 -32.35 25.07
CA PHE A 296 4.52 -32.71 25.77
C PHE A 296 5.17 -31.54 26.50
N VAL A 297 5.26 -30.37 25.88
CA VAL A 297 5.91 -29.20 26.49
C VAL A 297 5.15 -28.72 27.74
N PRO A 298 3.82 -28.49 27.71
CA PRO A 298 3.08 -28.14 28.91
C PRO A 298 3.13 -29.21 30.00
N ALA A 299 3.12 -30.49 29.63
CA ALA A 299 3.23 -31.60 30.59
C ALA A 299 4.57 -31.55 31.35
N ILE A 300 5.70 -31.37 30.65
CA ILE A 300 7.01 -31.22 31.30
C ILE A 300 7.04 -29.99 32.20
N VAL A 301 6.54 -28.85 31.72
CA VAL A 301 6.50 -27.61 32.51
C VAL A 301 5.64 -27.80 33.77
N ALA A 302 4.48 -28.46 33.66
CA ALA A 302 3.62 -28.76 34.80
C ALA A 302 4.31 -29.69 35.81
N CYS A 303 5.00 -30.74 35.34
CA CYS A 303 5.79 -31.62 36.20
C CYS A 303 6.91 -30.86 36.93
N MET A 304 7.63 -29.98 36.22
CA MET A 304 8.69 -29.15 36.81
C MET A 304 8.12 -28.18 37.87
N VAL A 305 7.03 -27.48 37.56
CA VAL A 305 6.36 -26.57 38.49
C VAL A 305 5.86 -27.33 39.73
N PHE A 306 5.30 -28.53 39.53
CA PHE A 306 4.85 -29.39 40.63
C PHE A 306 6.04 -29.84 41.50
N HIS A 307 7.14 -30.28 40.89
CA HIS A 307 8.34 -30.70 41.61
C HIS A 307 8.92 -29.56 42.45
N VAL A 308 9.11 -28.37 41.85
CA VAL A 308 9.59 -27.17 42.56
C VAL A 308 8.62 -26.76 43.66
N GLY A 309 7.31 -26.82 43.42
CA GLY A 309 6.30 -26.52 44.43
C GLY A 309 6.38 -27.45 45.64
N LEU A 310 6.57 -28.76 45.43
CA LEU A 310 6.77 -29.72 46.50
C LEU A 310 8.04 -29.45 47.30
N ASP A 311 9.13 -29.10 46.62
CA ASP A 311 10.41 -28.78 47.26
C ASP A 311 10.31 -27.52 48.14
N ILE A 312 9.67 -26.46 47.63
CA ILE A 312 9.38 -25.24 48.41
C ILE A 312 8.51 -25.56 49.63
N ILE A 313 7.45 -26.36 49.47
CA ILE A 313 6.57 -26.76 50.59
C ILE A 313 7.36 -27.56 51.63
N PHE A 314 8.22 -28.47 51.19
CA PHE A 314 9.07 -29.26 52.07
C PHE A 314 10.05 -28.37 52.84
N GLU A 315 10.71 -27.42 52.19
CA GLU A 315 11.63 -26.48 52.82
C GLU A 315 10.94 -25.53 53.81
N ILE A 316 9.74 -25.03 53.47
CA ILE A 316 8.94 -24.23 54.42
C ILE A 316 8.57 -25.07 55.64
N ARG A 317 8.12 -26.32 55.44
CA ARG A 317 7.79 -27.24 56.54
C ARG A 317 9.00 -27.61 57.38
N SER A 318 10.18 -27.78 56.78
CA SER A 318 11.42 -28.12 57.48
C SER A 318 11.89 -26.95 58.37
N ARG A 319 11.79 -25.70 57.88
CA ARG A 319 12.10 -24.49 58.64
C ARG A 319 11.11 -24.24 59.78
N LEU A 320 9.81 -24.42 59.55
CA LEU A 320 8.78 -24.30 60.59
C LEU A 320 8.88 -25.40 61.66
N ARG A 321 9.44 -26.57 61.33
CA ARG A 321 9.65 -27.69 62.26
C ARG A 321 10.96 -27.65 63.04
N ARG A 322 11.90 -26.75 62.73
CA ARG A 322 13.08 -26.52 63.59
C ARG A 322 12.66 -25.54 64.70
N PRO A 323 12.45 -26.00 65.95
CA PRO A 323 12.28 -25.08 67.07
C PRO A 323 13.59 -24.29 67.21
N GLY A 324 13.51 -23.01 67.55
CA GLY A 324 14.67 -22.21 67.88
C GLY A 324 15.57 -22.95 68.86
N LYS A 325 16.80 -23.25 68.45
CA LYS A 325 17.88 -23.47 69.39
C LYS A 325 18.31 -22.07 69.85
N GLU A 326 17.59 -21.55 70.84
CA GLU A 326 18.23 -20.70 71.87
C GLU A 326 19.04 -21.59 72.80
#